data_AF-M2TMX1-F1
#
_entry.id   AF-M2TMX1-F1
#
_cell.length_a   1.000
_cell.length_b   1.000
_cell.length_c   1.000
_cell.angle_alpha   90.00
_cell.angle_beta   90.00
_cell.angle_gamma   90.00
#
_symmetry.space_group_name_H-M   'P 1'
#
loop_
_entity.id
_entity.type
_entity.pdbx_description
1 polymer ?
#
loop_
_entity_poly.entity_id
_entity_poly.type
_entity_poly.pdbx_seq_one_letter_code
_entity_poly.pdbx_strand_id
1 'polypeptide(L)'
;MRMSFTRLDPPLPIHVLERGDGLAFGVIDYGAEHNLIWVTAIDATGEIWCAPNPKVRMQKNWTMGRGAPATSDTAGSAQGGTTPTSPIPFPVPAGS
;
A
#
# COMPACT_ATOMS: atom_id res chain seq x y z
N MET A 1 33.44 5.81 0.20
CA MET A 1 32.11 5.28 -0.13
C MET A 1 31.23 5.48 1.09
N ARG A 2 30.08 6.16 0.95
CA ARG A 2 29.19 6.46 2.08
C ARG A 2 27.98 5.54 1.98
N MET A 3 27.87 4.61 2.92
CA MET A 3 26.66 3.81 3.12
C MET A 3 25.78 4.54 4.11
N SER A 4 24.49 4.72 3.83
CA SER A 4 23.55 5.31 4.79
C SER A 4 22.30 4.46 4.96
N PHE A 5 21.91 4.25 6.21
CA PHE A 5 20.60 3.73 6.58
C PHE A 5 19.73 4.89 7.07
N THR A 6 18.54 5.04 6.50
CA THR A 6 17.56 6.05 6.87
C THR A 6 16.35 5.34 7.46
N ARG A 7 16.02 5.62 8.73
CA ARG A 7 14.78 5.17 9.36
C ARG A 7 13.60 5.95 8.78
N LEU A 8 12.50 5.25 8.49
CA LEU A 8 11.22 5.86 8.14
C LEU A 8 10.35 5.95 9.40
N ASP A 9 9.89 7.17 9.69
CA ASP A 9 9.01 7.45 10.81
C ASP A 9 7.96 8.49 10.37
N PRO A 10 6.70 8.11 10.12
CA PRO A 10 6.12 6.78 10.37
C PRO A 10 6.54 5.71 9.33
N PRO A 11 6.43 4.41 9.65
CA PRO A 11 6.57 3.34 8.67
C PRO A 11 5.58 3.48 7.51
N LEU A 12 6.02 3.16 6.30
CA LEU A 12 5.24 3.32 5.08
C LEU A 12 4.61 1.99 4.63
N PRO A 13 3.28 1.94 4.42
CA PRO A 13 2.62 0.77 3.82
C PRO A 13 3.03 0.60 2.35
N ILE A 14 3.69 -0.51 2.05
CA ILE A 14 4.17 -0.85 0.71
C ILE A 14 3.80 -2.29 0.33
N HIS A 15 3.93 -2.59 -0.95
CA HIS A 15 3.80 -3.91 -1.53
C HIS A 15 5.13 -4.29 -2.16
N VAL A 16 5.67 -5.44 -1.76
CA VAL A 16 6.89 -6.03 -2.32
C VAL A 16 6.49 -7.11 -3.30
N LEU A 17 6.91 -6.98 -4.56
CA LEU A 17 6.66 -7.99 -5.59
C LEU A 17 7.14 -9.37 -5.11
N GLU A 18 6.32 -10.40 -5.30
CA GLU A 18 6.61 -11.79 -4.90
C GLU A 18 6.65 -12.04 -3.37
N ARG A 19 6.34 -11.04 -2.53
CA ARG A 19 6.26 -11.17 -1.07
C ARG A 19 4.93 -10.71 -0.49
N GLY A 20 4.32 -9.69 -1.07
CA GLY A 20 3.04 -9.15 -0.63
C GLY A 20 3.16 -7.82 0.10
N ASP A 21 2.13 -7.51 0.88
CA ASP A 21 2.00 -6.26 1.62
C ASP A 21 2.85 -6.26 2.89
N GLY A 22 3.32 -5.07 3.28
CA GLY A 22 4.10 -4.87 4.48
C GLY A 22 4.34 -3.41 4.84
N LEU A 23 4.99 -3.21 5.98
CA LEU A 23 5.39 -1.90 6.49
C LEU A 23 6.89 -1.69 6.34
N ALA A 24 7.27 -0.73 5.50
CA ALA A 24 8.65 -0.29 5.37
C ALA A 24 9.03 0.67 6.50
N PHE A 25 10.08 0.35 7.23
CA PHE A 25 10.56 1.16 8.36
C PHE A 25 11.99 1.69 8.15
N GLY A 26 12.63 1.36 7.03
CA GLY A 26 13.94 1.91 6.68
C GLY A 26 14.33 1.75 5.22
N VAL A 27 15.28 2.56 4.78
CA VAL A 27 15.90 2.50 3.45
C VAL A 27 17.42 2.50 3.59
N ILE A 28 18.10 1.64 2.84
CA ILE A 28 19.56 1.60 2.73
C ILE A 28 19.96 2.16 1.37
N ASP A 29 20.80 3.18 1.39
CA ASP A 29 21.44 3.76 0.20
C ASP A 29 22.91 3.34 0.15
N TYR A 30 23.26 2.62 -0.92
CA TYR A 30 24.60 2.14 -1.23
C TYR A 30 25.36 3.12 -2.16
N GLY A 31 24.72 4.20 -2.60
CA GLY A 31 25.22 5.16 -3.58
C GLY A 31 24.70 4.91 -5.00
N ALA A 32 25.14 5.75 -5.94
CA ALA A 32 24.60 5.83 -7.31
C ALA A 32 24.67 4.53 -8.13
N GLU A 33 25.60 3.63 -7.83
CA GLU A 33 25.80 2.37 -8.57
C GLU A 33 24.84 1.25 -8.13
N HIS A 34 23.99 1.49 -7.12
CA HIS A 34 23.14 0.48 -6.52
C HIS A 34 21.71 0.97 -6.32
N ASN A 35 20.77 0.03 -6.29
CA ASN A 35 19.38 0.35 -5.97
C ASN A 35 19.24 0.74 -4.49
N LEU A 36 18.37 1.70 -4.21
CA LEU A 36 17.84 1.90 -2.87
C LEU A 36 17.18 0.60 -2.40
N ILE A 37 17.56 0.12 -1.21
CA ILE A 37 17.00 -1.09 -0.62
C ILE A 37 16.02 -0.72 0.48
N TRP A 38 14.80 -1.23 0.38
CA TRP A 38 13.73 -1.01 1.34
C TRP A 38 13.68 -2.15 2.36
N VAL A 39 13.68 -1.80 3.65
CA VAL A 39 13.58 -2.74 4.76
C VAL A 39 12.13 -2.77 5.24
N THR A 40 11.51 -3.93 5.12
CA THR A 40 10.05 -4.10 5.22
C THR A 40 9.73 -5.28 6.12
N ALA A 41 8.80 -5.10 7.06
CA ALA A 41 8.16 -6.22 7.73
C ALA A 41 6.97 -6.70 6.88
N ILE A 42 6.99 -7.96 6.45
CA ILE A 42 5.91 -8.53 5.62
C ILE A 42 4.74 -8.91 6.51
N ASP A 43 3.54 -8.45 6.16
CA ASP A 43 2.35 -8.61 7.02
C ASP A 43 1.94 -10.09 7.18
N ALA A 44 2.03 -10.87 6.10
CA ALA A 44 1.56 -12.25 6.08
C ALA A 44 2.45 -13.23 6.86
N THR A 45 3.77 -13.01 6.85
CA THR A 45 4.76 -13.95 7.43
C THR A 45 5.48 -13.38 8.66
N GLY A 46 5.44 -12.06 8.87
CA GLY A 46 6.23 -11.38 9.89
C GLY A 46 7.73 -11.30 9.57
N GLU A 47 8.16 -11.77 8.40
CA GLU A 47 9.57 -11.73 8.00
C GLU A 47 10.04 -10.30 7.70
N ILE A 48 11.29 -10.02 8.07
CA ILE A 48 11.96 -8.79 7.63
C ILE A 48 12.62 -9.05 6.29
N TRP A 49 12.16 -8.35 5.26
CA TRP A 49 12.63 -8.50 3.89
C TRP A 49 13.26 -7.21 3.37
N CYS A 50 14.36 -7.37 2.63
CA CYS A 50 15.08 -6.29 1.95
C CYS A 50 14.82 -6.36 0.45
N ALA A 51 14.12 -5.37 -0.11
CA ALA A 51 13.76 -5.32 -1.52
C ALA A 51 14.40 -4.12 -2.24
N PRO A 52 14.99 -4.29 -3.44
CA PRO A 52 15.46 -3.16 -4.23
C PRO A 52 14.27 -2.36 -4.80
N ASN A 53 14.47 -1.07 -5.01
CA ASN A 53 13.43 -0.13 -5.46
C ASN A 53 12.53 -0.65 -6.63
N PRO A 54 13.05 -1.33 -7.67
CA PRO A 54 12.20 -1.87 -8.75
C PRO A 54 11.15 -2.88 -8.29
N LYS A 55 11.35 -3.54 -7.14
CA LYS A 55 10.43 -4.52 -6.55
C LYS A 55 9.43 -3.94 -5.55
N VAL A 56 9.43 -2.63 -5.33
CA VAL A 56 8.59 -1.99 -4.30
C VAL A 56 7.52 -1.11 -4.94
N ARG A 57 6.28 -1.22 -4.48
CA ARG A 57 5.15 -0.37 -4.87
C ARG A 57 4.49 0.19 -3.63
N MET A 58 3.93 1.40 -3.71
CA MET A 58 3.06 1.89 -2.63
C MET A 58 1.77 1.08 -2.59
N GLN A 59 1.23 0.85 -1.39
CA GLN A 59 -0.12 0.33 -1.26
C GLN A 59 -1.16 1.35 -1.76
N LYS A 60 -2.29 0.81 -2.23
CA LYS A 60 -3.47 1.60 -2.60
C LYS A 60 -3.99 2.34 -1.38
N ASN A 61 -4.37 3.60 -1.56
CA ASN A 61 -4.97 4.42 -0.51
C ASN A 61 -5.95 5.40 -1.15
N TRP A 62 -7.24 5.14 -0.96
CA TRP A 62 -8.32 5.88 -1.62
C TRP A 62 -8.45 7.33 -1.12
N THR A 63 -8.21 7.61 0.17
CA THR A 63 -8.21 8.97 0.69
C THR A 63 -7.01 9.78 0.21
N MET A 64 -5.90 9.12 -0.12
CA MET A 64 -4.73 9.74 -0.77
C MET A 64 -4.77 9.71 -2.31
N GLY A 65 -5.93 9.43 -2.92
CA GLY A 65 -6.06 9.42 -4.39
C GLY A 65 -5.31 8.29 -5.10
N ARG A 66 -4.74 7.32 -4.36
CA ARG A 66 -4.12 6.10 -4.89
C ARG A 66 -5.16 4.99 -5.00
N GLY A 67 -6.24 5.25 -5.75
CA GLY A 67 -7.26 4.25 -6.06
C GLY A 67 -6.72 3.14 -6.97
N ALA A 68 -7.38 1.98 -6.96
CA ALA A 68 -7.17 0.98 -8.01
C ALA A 68 -7.53 1.58 -9.37
N PRO A 69 -6.82 1.25 -10.47
CA PRO A 69 -7.32 1.58 -11.81
C PRO A 69 -8.75 1.04 -11.92
N ALA A 70 -9.66 1.87 -12.44
CA ALA A 70 -11.04 1.47 -12.68
C ALA A 70 -11.01 0.17 -13.48
N THR A 71 -11.56 -0.91 -12.91
CA THR A 71 -11.81 -2.12 -13.67
C THR A 71 -12.80 -1.74 -14.75
N SER A 72 -12.32 -1.65 -15.99
CA SER A 72 -13.20 -1.67 -17.15
C SER A 72 -13.84 -3.05 -17.18
N ASP A 73 -14.98 -3.18 -16.52
CA ASP A 73 -15.85 -4.33 -16.60
C ASP A 73 -16.30 -4.47 -18.06
N THR A 74 -15.64 -5.37 -18.79
CA THR A 74 -16.14 -5.83 -20.09
C THR A 74 -17.48 -6.51 -19.83
N ALA A 75 -18.54 -5.84 -20.28
CA ALA A 75 -19.93 -6.25 -20.21
C ALA A 75 -20.12 -7.68 -20.76
N GLY A 76 -20.31 -8.63 -19.86
CA GLY A 76 -20.99 -9.90 -20.12
C GLY A 76 -22.46 -9.75 -19.72
N SER A 77 -23.34 -9.85 -20.71
CA SER A 77 -24.79 -9.72 -20.61
C SER A 77 -25.45 -10.50 -19.46
N ALA A 78 -26.44 -9.85 -18.85
CA ALA A 78 -27.78 -10.35 -18.51
C ALA A 78 -28.25 -10.14 -17.04
N GLN A 79 -29.34 -9.37 -16.96
CA GLN A 79 -30.44 -9.42 -15.98
C GLN A 79 -30.23 -8.97 -14.53
N GLY A 80 -30.93 -7.88 -14.20
CA GLY A 80 -31.96 -7.93 -13.15
C GLY A 80 -31.68 -7.15 -11.88
N GLY A 81 -32.31 -5.97 -11.77
CA GLY A 81 -33.02 -5.59 -10.54
C GLY A 81 -32.23 -5.05 -9.34
N THR A 82 -32.66 -3.86 -8.92
CA THR A 82 -32.57 -3.25 -7.58
C THR A 82 -31.32 -2.43 -7.25
N THR A 83 -31.58 -1.13 -7.15
CA THR A 83 -30.82 -0.06 -6.49
C THR A 83 -30.15 -0.54 -5.18
N PRO A 84 -28.84 -0.32 -4.97
CA PRO A 84 -28.28 -0.27 -3.64
C PRO A 84 -28.47 1.15 -3.08
N THR A 85 -29.56 1.34 -2.34
CA THR A 85 -29.70 2.43 -1.38
C THR A 85 -28.53 2.35 -0.42
N SER A 86 -27.73 3.41 -0.31
CA SER A 86 -26.65 3.51 0.66
C SER A 86 -27.21 3.50 2.09
N PRO A 87 -26.78 2.60 3.00
CA PRO A 87 -26.83 2.83 4.43
C PRO A 87 -25.39 3.23 4.84
N ILE A 88 -25.12 4.30 5.58
CA ILE A 88 -25.48 4.51 6.98
C ILE A 88 -25.22 6.01 7.28
N PRO A 89 -26.15 6.76 7.90
CA PRO A 89 -25.85 8.05 8.50
C PRO A 89 -25.09 7.85 9.82
N PHE A 90 -23.96 8.53 10.01
CA PHE A 90 -23.31 8.61 11.32
C PHE A 90 -24.27 9.26 12.34
N PRO A 91 -24.53 8.64 13.51
CA PRO A 91 -25.30 9.30 14.56
C PRO A 91 -24.45 10.42 15.18
N VAL A 92 -24.94 11.65 15.09
CA VAL A 92 -24.41 12.79 15.84
C VAL A 92 -24.86 12.62 17.30
N PRO A 93 -23.97 12.52 18.29
CA PRO A 93 -24.38 12.42 19.69
C PRO A 93 -25.01 13.75 20.13
N ALA A 94 -26.25 13.66 20.64
CA ALA A 94 -26.94 14.78 21.25
C ALA A 94 -26.35 15.05 22.65
N GLY A 95 -25.75 16.23 22.81
CA GLY A 95 -25.75 17.07 24.02
C GLY A 95 -25.08 16.57 25.31
N SER A 96 -24.20 17.40 25.85
CA SER A 96 -24.42 18.06 27.15
C SER A 96 -23.70 19.40 27.16
#